data_AF-A0A8K0TEB1-F1
#
_entry.id   AF-A0A8K0TEB1-F1
#
_cell.length_a   1.000
_cell.length_b   1.000
_cell.length_c   1.000
_cell.angle_alpha   90.00
_cell.angle_beta   90.00
_cell.angle_gamma   90.00
#
_symmetry.space_group_name_H-M   'P 1'
#
loop_
_entity.id
_entity.type
_entity.pdbx_description
1 polymer ?
#
loop_
_entity_poly.entity_id
_entity_poly.type
_entity_poly.pdbx_seq_one_letter_code
_entity_poly.pdbx_strand_id
1 'polypeptide(L)'
;MAPSTITDDSVVYERRSVKTHRYQWPGIQLNLWILVMLAAACFIIGAFANFISVQQQLNLPVPWYFPYFITVGALLVTYIFIILWLVFNQRLLPAIVMIGAFMLFVLWMVGTVVVSVQLFGPDGSIQGNCNLAVFSQNPVGASMSTLAWLQQRSICQTWQAIFAFCIVGCIFLLWIMVIAYQVFVAA
;
A
#
# COMPACT_ATOMS: atom_id res chain seq x y z
N MET A 1 13.42 5.49 82.61
CA MET A 1 14.13 6.59 81.93
C MET A 1 14.53 6.11 80.56
N ALA A 2 14.16 6.91 79.55
CA ALA A 2 14.60 6.98 78.17
C ALA A 2 14.44 5.76 77.22
N PRO A 3 13.93 5.98 75.99
CA PRO A 3 13.60 4.99 74.98
C PRO A 3 14.69 4.91 73.88
N SER A 4 14.59 3.92 72.99
CA SER A 4 15.12 4.06 71.63
C SER A 4 14.40 3.12 70.67
N THR A 5 13.33 3.65 70.10
CA THR A 5 12.75 3.26 68.82
C THR A 5 13.82 3.44 67.73
N ILE A 6 14.20 2.36 67.06
CA ILE A 6 14.84 2.44 65.74
C ILE A 6 14.05 1.51 64.84
N THR A 7 13.02 2.07 64.23
CA THR A 7 12.36 1.53 63.04
C THR A 7 13.37 1.61 61.90
N ASP A 8 13.99 0.47 61.58
CA ASP A 8 14.71 0.27 60.32
C ASP A 8 13.65 0.15 59.21
N ASP A 9 13.14 1.29 58.77
CA ASP A 9 12.36 1.41 57.55
C ASP A 9 13.32 1.15 56.38
N SER A 10 13.52 -0.14 56.08
CA SER A 10 14.09 -0.55 54.81
C SER A 10 13.14 -0.09 53.71
N VAL A 11 13.37 1.12 53.20
CA VAL A 11 12.72 1.65 52.01
C VAL A 11 13.12 0.73 50.87
N VAL A 12 12.30 -0.29 50.63
CA VAL A 12 12.32 -1.08 49.41
C VAL A 12 12.08 -0.08 48.30
N TYR A 13 13.17 0.37 47.65
CA TYR A 13 13.07 0.94 46.32
C TYR A 13 12.57 -0.18 45.43
N GLU A 14 11.25 -0.35 45.39
CA GLU A 14 10.56 -1.10 44.38
C GLU A 14 10.85 -0.35 43.09
N ARG A 15 11.98 -0.72 42.47
CA ARG A 15 12.37 -0.30 41.13
C ARG A 15 11.22 -0.78 40.27
N ARG A 16 10.18 0.06 40.11
CA ARG A 16 9.01 -0.18 39.27
C ARG A 16 9.59 -0.67 37.98
N SER A 17 9.53 -1.99 37.78
CA SER A 17 9.91 -2.56 36.50
C SER A 17 8.98 -1.85 35.55
N VAL A 18 9.53 -0.95 34.73
CA VAL A 18 8.80 -0.40 33.60
C VAL A 18 8.61 -1.62 32.73
N LYS A 19 7.53 -2.38 32.99
CA LYS A 19 7.07 -3.45 32.14
C LYS A 19 6.91 -2.79 30.80
N THR A 20 7.90 -2.99 29.94
CA THR A 20 7.88 -2.52 28.57
C THR A 20 6.74 -3.30 27.96
N HIS A 21 5.57 -2.67 27.87
CA HIS A 21 4.36 -3.34 27.46
C HIS A 21 4.58 -3.85 26.04
N ARG A 22 4.76 -5.17 25.91
CA ARG A 22 4.94 -5.80 24.61
C ARG A 22 3.55 -5.89 24.00
N TYR A 23 3.26 -4.99 23.08
CA TYR A 23 2.07 -5.07 22.25
C TYR A 23 2.03 -6.44 21.54
N GLN A 24 1.03 -7.26 21.83
CA GLN A 24 0.83 -8.55 21.16
C GLN A 24 0.14 -8.31 19.82
N TRP A 25 0.93 -8.22 18.75
CA TRP A 25 0.39 -8.09 17.40
C TRP A 25 -0.02 -9.45 16.82
N PRO A 26 -1.15 -9.53 16.10
CA PRO A 26 -1.55 -10.75 15.40
C PRO A 26 -0.62 -11.00 14.20
N GLY A 27 0.38 -11.87 14.39
CA GLY A 27 1.46 -12.10 13.40
C GLY A 27 0.97 -12.54 12.02
N ILE A 28 -0.04 -13.41 11.95
CA ILE A 28 -0.62 -13.84 10.66
C ILE A 28 -1.28 -12.68 9.91
N GLN A 29 -2.06 -11.84 10.61
CA GLN A 29 -2.76 -10.72 9.98
C GLN A 29 -1.76 -9.68 9.45
N LEU A 30 -0.73 -9.37 10.24
CA LEU A 30 0.32 -8.42 9.82
C LEU A 30 1.11 -8.95 8.62
N ASN A 31 1.51 -10.23 8.62
CA ASN A 31 2.26 -10.81 7.51
C ASN A 31 1.45 -10.86 6.22
N LEU A 32 0.16 -11.21 6.30
CA LEU A 32 -0.76 -11.20 5.16
C LEU A 32 -0.89 -9.78 4.61
N TRP A 33 -1.08 -8.80 5.49
CA TRP A 33 -1.16 -7.39 5.11
C TRP A 33 0.10 -6.92 4.38
N ILE A 34 1.29 -7.22 4.91
CA ILE A 34 2.57 -6.87 4.30
C ILE A 34 2.68 -7.47 2.89
N LEU A 35 2.38 -8.76 2.73
CA LEU A 35 2.51 -9.45 1.44
C LEU A 35 1.59 -8.82 0.40
N VAL A 36 0.30 -8.65 0.72
CA VAL A 36 -0.69 -8.11 -0.21
C VAL A 36 -0.35 -6.67 -0.61
N MET A 37 0.04 -5.84 0.35
CA MET A 37 0.37 -4.44 0.09
C MET A 37 1.67 -4.30 -0.72
N LEU A 38 2.67 -5.13 -0.45
CA LEU A 38 3.91 -5.15 -1.24
C LEU A 38 3.64 -5.61 -2.67
N ALA A 39 2.84 -6.67 -2.85
CA ALA A 39 2.45 -7.14 -4.18
C ALA A 39 1.67 -6.06 -4.96
N ALA A 40 0.72 -5.38 -4.32
CA ALA A 40 -0.04 -4.30 -4.94
C ALA A 40 0.86 -3.12 -5.34
N ALA A 41 1.77 -2.67 -4.46
CA ALA A 41 2.67 -1.57 -4.76
C ALA A 41 3.68 -1.91 -5.86
N CYS A 42 4.31 -3.09 -5.81
CA CYS A 42 5.24 -3.53 -6.86
C CYS A 42 4.54 -3.69 -8.21
N PHE A 43 3.32 -4.24 -8.23
CA PHE A 43 2.52 -4.33 -9.45
C PHE A 43 2.24 -2.96 -10.05
N ILE A 44 1.77 -2.02 -9.24
CA ILE A 44 1.44 -0.66 -9.68
C ILE A 44 2.68 0.07 -10.20
N ILE A 45 3.79 0.04 -9.47
CA ILE A 45 5.06 0.64 -9.91
C ILE A 45 5.49 0.06 -11.26
N GLY A 46 5.46 -1.26 -11.40
CA GLY A 46 5.84 -1.94 -12.63
C GLY A 46 4.93 -1.60 -13.82
N ALA A 47 3.62 -1.54 -13.60
CA ALA A 47 2.64 -1.23 -14.63
C ALA A 47 2.80 0.21 -15.15
N PHE A 48 2.93 1.20 -14.25
CA PHE A 48 3.15 2.59 -14.65
C PHE A 48 4.54 2.82 -15.27
N ALA A 49 5.58 2.12 -14.81
CA ALA A 49 6.90 2.18 -15.44
C ALA A 49 6.87 1.66 -16.88
N ASN A 50 6.13 0.57 -17.13
CA ASN A 50 5.92 0.06 -18.49
C ASN A 50 5.18 1.09 -19.36
N PHE A 51 4.12 1.71 -18.83
CA PHE A 51 3.41 2.76 -19.56
C PHE A 51 4.30 3.96 -19.90
N ILE A 52 5.16 4.42 -18.99
CA ILE A 52 6.14 5.48 -19.29
C ILE A 52 7.06 5.06 -20.44
N SER A 53 7.54 3.82 -20.42
CA SER A 53 8.43 3.30 -21.46
C SER A 53 7.75 3.28 -22.84
N VAL A 54 6.46 2.92 -22.88
CA VAL A 54 5.64 2.98 -24.10
C VAL A 54 5.43 4.44 -24.55
N GLN A 55 5.08 5.36 -23.64
CA GLN A 55 4.90 6.78 -23.98
C GLN A 55 6.18 7.41 -24.56
N GLN A 56 7.34 7.05 -24.02
CA GLN A 56 8.65 7.49 -24.53
C GLN A 56 8.91 7.00 -25.96
N GLN A 57 8.59 5.74 -26.27
CA GLN A 57 8.72 5.21 -27.63
C GLN A 57 7.78 5.91 -28.62
N LEU A 58 6.59 6.32 -28.16
CA LEU A 58 5.61 7.05 -28.97
C LEU A 58 5.86 8.57 -29.00
N ASN A 59 6.90 9.08 -28.34
CA ASN A 59 7.18 10.52 -28.18
C ASN A 59 5.98 11.33 -27.65
N LEU A 60 5.20 10.72 -26.76
CA LEU A 60 4.06 11.36 -26.11
C LEU A 60 4.47 11.93 -24.74
N PRO A 61 3.89 13.06 -24.32
CA PRO A 61 4.15 13.63 -23.00
C PRO A 61 3.64 12.70 -21.89
N VAL A 62 4.45 12.50 -20.85
CA VAL A 62 4.09 11.66 -19.71
C VAL A 62 3.11 12.42 -18.79
N PRO A 63 1.91 11.89 -18.55
CA PRO A 63 0.96 12.52 -17.64
C PRO A 63 1.47 12.50 -16.19
N TRP A 64 1.18 13.55 -15.42
CA TRP A 64 1.66 13.73 -14.03
C TRP A 64 1.24 12.60 -13.07
N TYR A 65 0.12 11.94 -13.34
CA TYR A 65 -0.41 10.89 -12.45
C TYR A 65 0.39 9.58 -12.55
N PHE A 66 1.16 9.35 -13.63
CA PHE A 66 2.08 8.23 -13.74
C PHE A 66 3.21 8.30 -12.69
N PRO A 67 4.08 9.35 -12.69
CA PRO A 67 5.13 9.47 -11.69
C PRO A 67 4.57 9.66 -10.28
N TYR A 68 3.43 10.34 -10.12
CA TYR A 68 2.75 10.44 -8.82
C TYR A 68 2.55 9.06 -8.19
N PHE A 69 1.89 8.15 -8.90
CA PHE A 69 1.54 6.85 -8.31
C PHE A 69 2.75 5.92 -8.14
N ILE A 70 3.79 6.08 -8.97
CA ILE A 70 5.09 5.43 -8.74
C ILE A 70 5.72 5.93 -7.42
N THR A 71 5.70 7.24 -7.15
CA THR A 71 6.25 7.77 -5.89
C THR A 71 5.45 7.35 -4.67
N VAL A 72 4.11 7.31 -4.76
CA VAL A 72 3.25 6.80 -3.67
C VAL A 72 3.51 5.30 -3.43
N GLY A 73 3.63 4.50 -4.49
CA GLY A 73 3.99 3.10 -4.39
C GLY A 73 5.38 2.90 -3.74
N ALA A 74 6.36 3.71 -4.12
CA ALA A 74 7.71 3.64 -3.55
C ALA A 74 7.70 4.02 -2.05
N LEU A 75 6.98 5.06 -1.66
CA LEU A 75 6.79 5.43 -0.25
C LEU A 75 6.14 4.30 0.54
N LEU A 76 5.17 3.59 -0.04
CA LEU A 76 4.54 2.45 0.60
C LEU A 76 5.51 1.27 0.78
N VAL A 77 6.33 0.97 -0.23
CA VAL A 77 7.39 -0.04 -0.13
C VAL A 77 8.39 0.34 0.97
N THR A 78 8.85 1.58 1.01
CA THR A 78 9.73 2.08 2.08
C THR A 78 9.07 1.96 3.45
N TYR A 79 7.79 2.28 3.57
CA TYR A 79 7.02 2.13 4.81
C TYR A 79 6.94 0.67 5.27
N ILE A 80 6.74 -0.28 4.35
CA ILE A 80 6.77 -1.72 4.67
C ILE A 80 8.16 -2.13 5.18
N PHE A 81 9.24 -1.67 4.57
CA PHE A 81 10.59 -1.95 5.06
C PHE A 81 10.83 -1.42 6.48
N ILE A 82 10.31 -0.22 6.79
CA ILE A 82 10.35 0.34 8.15
C ILE A 82 9.58 -0.57 9.12
N ILE A 83 8.37 -1.04 8.76
CA ILE A 83 7.62 -1.96 9.62
C ILE A 83 8.39 -3.26 9.86
N LEU A 84 8.94 -3.88 8.80
CA LEU A 84 9.74 -5.10 8.92
C LEU A 84 10.95 -4.92 9.85
N TRP A 85 11.62 -3.77 9.76
CA TRP A 85 12.69 -3.40 10.67
C TRP A 85 12.22 -3.27 12.13
N LEU A 86 11.04 -2.68 12.36
CA LEU A 86 10.45 -2.57 13.70
C LEU A 86 10.03 -3.94 14.27
N VAL A 87 9.54 -4.85 13.41
CA VAL A 87 9.21 -6.24 13.78
C VAL A 87 10.47 -6.96 14.25
N PHE A 88 11.58 -6.83 13.52
CA PHE A 88 12.86 -7.44 13.88
C PHE A 88 13.35 -6.99 15.26
N ASN A 89 13.12 -5.72 15.60
CA ASN A 89 13.51 -5.14 16.89
C ASN A 89 12.48 -5.35 18.03
N GLN A 90 11.36 -6.04 17.77
CA GLN A 90 10.25 -6.24 18.72
C GLN A 90 9.70 -4.94 19.34
N ARG A 91 9.80 -3.82 18.62
CA ARG A 91 9.35 -2.49 19.06
C ARG A 91 8.33 -1.92 18.08
N LEU A 92 7.24 -2.65 17.83
CA LEU A 92 6.11 -2.09 17.07
C LEU A 92 5.35 -1.09 17.95
N LEU A 93 5.53 0.19 17.64
CA LEU A 93 4.75 1.29 18.21
C LEU A 93 3.47 1.45 17.39
N PRO A 94 2.27 1.20 17.96
CA PRO A 94 1.00 1.33 17.23
C PRO A 94 0.76 2.73 16.65
N ALA A 95 1.27 3.76 17.33
CA ALA A 95 1.16 5.15 16.89
C ALA A 95 1.82 5.41 15.53
N ILE A 96 3.01 4.83 15.29
CA ILE A 96 3.73 4.99 14.00
C ILE A 96 2.93 4.32 12.88
N VAL A 97 2.37 3.14 13.16
CA VAL A 97 1.56 2.38 12.19
C VAL A 97 0.29 3.14 11.83
N MET A 98 -0.39 3.76 12.80
CA MET A 98 -1.60 4.55 12.53
C MET A 98 -1.31 5.79 11.67
N ILE A 99 -0.31 6.60 12.07
CA ILE A 99 -0.01 7.85 11.34
C ILE A 99 0.48 7.54 9.92
N GLY A 100 1.38 6.56 9.77
CA GLY A 100 1.90 6.15 8.47
C GLY A 100 0.81 5.59 7.54
N ALA A 101 -0.07 4.73 8.07
CA ALA A 101 -1.19 4.19 7.31
C ALA A 101 -2.19 5.27 6.88
N PHE A 102 -2.49 6.25 7.74
CA PHE A 102 -3.38 7.35 7.41
C PHE A 102 -2.82 8.26 6.30
N MET A 103 -1.55 8.65 6.40
CA MET A 103 -0.90 9.46 5.36
C MET A 103 -0.86 8.72 4.01
N LEU A 104 -0.46 7.44 4.02
CA LEU A 104 -0.46 6.61 2.81
C LEU A 104 -1.87 6.39 2.27
N PHE A 105 -2.88 6.24 3.12
CA PHE A 105 -4.27 6.10 2.71
C PHE A 105 -4.73 7.31 1.89
N VAL A 106 -4.49 8.53 2.36
CA VAL A 106 -4.87 9.75 1.63
C VAL A 106 -4.16 9.82 0.28
N LEU A 107 -2.84 9.59 0.25
CA LEU A 107 -2.05 9.61 -0.99
C LEU A 107 -2.52 8.52 -1.99
N TRP A 108 -2.80 7.32 -1.49
CA TRP A 108 -3.28 6.21 -2.29
C TRP A 108 -4.70 6.44 -2.84
N MET A 109 -5.57 7.07 -2.03
CA MET A 109 -6.94 7.41 -2.42
C MET A 109 -6.96 8.40 -3.57
N VAL A 110 -6.13 9.46 -3.52
CA VAL A 110 -6.01 10.44 -4.62
C VAL A 110 -5.66 9.75 -5.94
N GLY A 111 -4.69 8.84 -5.94
CA GLY A 111 -4.34 8.14 -7.17
C GLY A 111 -5.40 7.14 -7.62
N THR A 112 -6.11 6.51 -6.70
CA THR A 112 -7.27 5.64 -7.01
C THR A 112 -8.37 6.42 -7.72
N VAL A 113 -8.68 7.64 -7.25
CA VAL A 113 -9.66 8.51 -7.89
C VAL A 113 -9.23 8.85 -9.32
N VAL A 114 -7.97 9.24 -9.52
CA VAL A 114 -7.48 9.55 -10.88
C VAL A 114 -7.55 8.32 -11.80
N VAL A 115 -7.14 7.14 -11.33
CA VAL A 115 -7.25 5.89 -12.10
C VAL A 115 -8.71 5.61 -12.47
N SER A 116 -9.64 5.82 -11.53
CA SER A 116 -11.07 5.60 -11.79
C SER A 116 -11.62 6.53 -12.88
N VAL A 117 -11.23 7.82 -12.85
CA VAL A 117 -11.63 8.81 -13.85
C VAL A 117 -11.04 8.48 -15.22
N GLN A 118 -9.79 8.03 -15.29
CA GLN A 118 -9.19 7.64 -16.57
C GLN A 118 -9.81 6.36 -17.15
N LEU A 119 -10.19 5.41 -16.29
CA LEU A 119 -10.77 4.15 -16.74
C LEU A 119 -12.23 4.30 -17.19
N PHE A 120 -13.04 5.06 -16.44
CA PHE A 120 -14.49 5.17 -16.63
C PHE A 120 -14.98 6.59 -17.00
N GLY A 121 -14.08 7.50 -17.36
CA GLY A 121 -14.42 8.88 -17.69
C GLY A 121 -15.39 9.04 -18.87
N PRO A 122 -16.16 10.15 -18.91
CA PRO A 122 -17.17 10.38 -19.95
C PRO A 122 -16.55 10.57 -21.33
N ASP A 123 -15.38 11.22 -21.43
CA ASP A 123 -14.68 11.47 -22.68
C ASP A 123 -13.39 10.65 -22.76
N GLY A 124 -13.26 9.81 -23.79
CA GLY A 124 -12.03 9.07 -24.06
C GLY A 124 -11.69 7.99 -23.02
N SER A 125 -12.68 7.42 -22.32
CA SER A 125 -12.42 6.34 -21.36
C SER A 125 -11.61 5.21 -21.97
N ILE A 126 -10.65 4.72 -21.18
CA ILE A 126 -9.85 3.57 -21.56
C ILE A 126 -10.76 2.37 -21.78
N GLN A 127 -11.78 2.18 -20.93
CA GLN A 127 -12.73 1.08 -21.09
C GLN A 127 -13.54 1.17 -22.39
N GLY A 128 -14.00 2.36 -22.79
CA GLY A 128 -14.71 2.56 -24.06
C GLY A 128 -13.82 2.28 -25.27
N ASN A 129 -12.60 2.83 -25.26
CA ASN A 129 -11.61 2.59 -26.31
C ASN A 129 -11.20 1.12 -26.40
N CYS A 130 -11.01 0.45 -25.26
CA CYS A 130 -10.70 -0.98 -25.21
C CYS A 130 -11.85 -1.84 -25.73
N ASN A 131 -13.10 -1.46 -25.47
CA ASN A 131 -14.24 -2.18 -26.02
C ASN A 131 -14.31 -2.09 -27.56
N LEU A 132 -14.06 -0.90 -28.10
CA LEU A 132 -14.11 -0.65 -29.54
C LEU A 132 -12.89 -1.22 -30.29
N ALA A 133 -11.68 -1.10 -29.73
CA ALA A 133 -10.44 -1.49 -30.41
C ALA A 133 -10.02 -2.94 -30.15
N VAL A 134 -10.36 -3.50 -28.98
CA VAL A 134 -9.88 -4.83 -28.56
C VAL A 134 -11.02 -5.84 -28.44
N PHE A 135 -12.04 -5.55 -27.63
CA PHE A 135 -13.05 -6.57 -27.29
C PHE A 135 -14.07 -6.83 -28.40
N SER A 136 -14.17 -5.95 -29.41
CA SER A 136 -15.03 -6.13 -30.58
C SER A 136 -14.38 -6.94 -31.72
N GLN A 137 -13.06 -7.15 -31.66
CA GLN A 137 -12.28 -7.81 -32.72
C GLN A 137 -11.55 -9.04 -32.17
N ASN A 138 -11.42 -10.09 -32.98
CA ASN A 138 -10.64 -11.28 -32.63
C ASN A 138 -9.78 -11.75 -33.81
N PRO A 139 -8.76 -10.96 -34.20
CA PRO A 139 -7.85 -11.35 -35.28
C PRO A 139 -7.01 -12.56 -34.86
N VAL A 140 -6.83 -13.53 -35.76
CA VAL A 140 -6.05 -14.75 -35.55
C VAL A 140 -4.89 -14.85 -36.57
N GLY A 141 -3.82 -15.55 -36.21
CA GLY A 141 -2.65 -15.78 -37.07
C GLY A 141 -1.45 -14.87 -36.77
N ALA A 142 -0.28 -15.23 -37.31
CA ALA A 142 1.00 -14.56 -37.05
C ALA A 142 1.22 -13.31 -37.93
N SER A 143 0.28 -12.36 -37.89
CA SER A 143 0.37 -11.10 -38.63
C SER A 143 0.75 -9.93 -37.69
N MET A 144 1.34 -8.86 -38.24
CA MET A 144 1.63 -7.64 -37.47
C MET A 144 0.36 -7.02 -36.87
N SER A 145 -0.79 -7.16 -37.53
CA SER A 145 -2.07 -6.69 -37.03
C SER A 145 -2.51 -7.43 -35.77
N THR A 146 -2.30 -8.75 -35.72
CA THR A 146 -2.58 -9.57 -34.53
C THR A 146 -1.65 -9.22 -33.38
N LEU A 147 -0.36 -8.95 -33.65
CA LEU A 147 0.60 -8.53 -32.62
C LEU A 147 0.21 -7.18 -32.01
N ALA A 148 -0.18 -6.21 -32.85
CA ALA A 148 -0.65 -4.90 -32.39
C ALA A 148 -1.93 -5.02 -31.53
N TRP A 149 -2.87 -5.88 -31.93
CA TRP A 149 -4.07 -6.15 -31.15
C TRP A 149 -3.75 -6.82 -29.81
N LEU A 150 -2.83 -7.79 -29.76
CA LEU A 150 -2.40 -8.42 -28.50
C LEU A 150 -1.74 -7.40 -27.55
N GLN A 151 -0.95 -6.48 -28.09
CA GLN A 151 -0.34 -5.41 -27.30
C GLN A 151 -1.40 -4.47 -26.71
N GLN A 152 -2.38 -4.04 -27.51
CA GLN A 152 -3.50 -3.22 -27.03
C GLN A 152 -4.33 -3.95 -25.97
N ARG A 153 -4.59 -5.25 -26.18
CA ARG A 153 -5.29 -6.08 -25.19
C ARG A 153 -4.56 -6.16 -23.85
N SER A 154 -3.25 -6.33 -23.88
CA SER A 154 -2.41 -6.33 -22.67
C SER A 154 -2.52 -5.00 -21.91
N ILE A 155 -2.49 -3.86 -22.62
CA ILE A 155 -2.65 -2.53 -22.01
C ILE A 155 -4.02 -2.41 -21.34
N CYS A 156 -5.10 -2.79 -22.03
CA CYS A 156 -6.47 -2.75 -21.50
C CYS A 156 -6.64 -3.60 -20.23
N GLN A 157 -6.11 -4.81 -20.22
CA GLN A 157 -6.17 -5.70 -19.05
C GLN A 157 -5.32 -5.17 -17.90
N THR A 158 -4.16 -4.57 -18.20
CA THR A 158 -3.30 -3.95 -17.18
C THR A 158 -4.03 -2.80 -16.47
N TRP A 159 -4.78 -1.97 -17.19
CA TRP A 159 -5.58 -0.89 -16.59
C TRP A 159 -6.66 -1.40 -15.63
N GLN A 160 -7.36 -2.48 -16.00
CA GLN A 160 -8.35 -3.11 -15.11
C GLN A 160 -7.67 -3.71 -13.87
N ALA A 161 -6.51 -4.35 -14.04
CA ALA A 161 -5.73 -4.88 -12.93
C ALA A 161 -5.24 -3.76 -12.00
N ILE A 162 -4.72 -2.65 -12.53
CA ILE A 162 -4.32 -1.48 -11.72
C ILE A 162 -5.50 -1.01 -10.86
N PHE A 163 -6.68 -0.84 -11.46
CA PHE A 163 -7.86 -0.41 -10.73
C PHE A 163 -8.24 -1.37 -9.60
N ALA A 164 -8.22 -2.69 -9.85
CA ALA A 164 -8.47 -3.69 -8.82
C ALA A 164 -7.46 -3.61 -7.66
N PHE A 165 -6.16 -3.52 -7.96
CA PHE A 165 -5.11 -3.37 -6.94
C PHE A 165 -5.19 -2.04 -6.19
N CYS A 166 -5.68 -0.97 -6.83
CA CYS A 166 -5.94 0.30 -6.15
C CYS A 166 -7.00 0.16 -5.06
N ILE A 167 -8.14 -0.47 -5.38
CA ILE A 167 -9.23 -0.71 -4.43
C ILE A 167 -8.76 -1.63 -3.29
N VAL A 168 -8.06 -2.72 -3.63
CA VAL A 168 -7.49 -3.63 -2.63
C VAL A 168 -6.56 -2.86 -1.69
N GLY A 169 -5.68 -2.00 -2.22
CA GLY A 169 -4.80 -1.15 -1.42
C GLY A 169 -5.56 -0.21 -0.47
N CYS A 170 -6.63 0.44 -0.93
CA CYS A 170 -7.48 1.27 -0.08
C CYS A 170 -8.08 0.49 1.09
N ILE A 171 -8.66 -0.69 0.82
CA ILE A 171 -9.30 -1.53 1.85
C ILE A 171 -8.27 -2.01 2.87
N PHE A 172 -7.10 -2.47 2.41
CA PHE A 172 -6.05 -2.97 3.30
C PHE A 172 -5.40 -1.85 4.12
N LEU A 173 -5.26 -0.64 3.59
CA LEU A 173 -4.80 0.53 4.35
C LEU A 173 -5.79 0.94 5.46
N LEU A 174 -7.10 0.83 5.20
CA LEU A 174 -8.11 0.99 6.25
C LEU A 174 -8.03 -0.15 7.28
N TRP A 175 -7.84 -1.38 6.83
CA TRP A 175 -7.80 -2.54 7.70
C TRP A 175 -6.65 -2.50 8.71
N ILE A 176 -5.44 -2.08 8.31
CA ILE A 176 -4.31 -1.95 9.24
C ILE A 176 -4.54 -0.85 10.29
N MET A 177 -5.28 0.22 9.96
CA MET A 177 -5.68 1.22 10.95
C MET A 177 -6.60 0.63 12.02
N VAL A 178 -7.56 -0.22 11.62
CA VAL A 178 -8.45 -0.92 12.57
C VAL A 178 -7.66 -1.87 13.48
N ILE A 179 -6.73 -2.65 12.92
CA ILE A 179 -5.87 -3.55 13.72
C ILE A 179 -5.00 -2.75 14.69
N ALA A 180 -4.38 -1.66 14.22
CA ALA A 180 -3.54 -0.81 15.06
C ALA A 180 -4.35 -0.19 16.22
N TYR A 181 -5.60 0.21 15.97
CA TYR A 181 -6.50 0.69 17.01
C TYR A 181 -6.86 -0.40 18.03
N GLN A 182 -7.21 -1.62 17.59
CA GLN A 182 -7.48 -2.74 18.49
C GLN A 182 -6.29 -3.05 19.41
N VAL A 183 -5.08 -3.02 18.86
CA VAL A 183 -3.83 -3.21 19.61
C VAL A 183 -3.56 -2.05 20.58
N PHE A 184 -3.95 -0.82 20.22
CA PHE A 184 -3.82 0.34 21.10
C PHE A 184 -4.78 0.31 22.29
N VAL A 185 -6.04 -0.10 22.07
CA VAL A 185 -7.06 -0.20 23.14
C VAL A 185 -6.83 -1.41 24.05
N ALA A 186 -6.28 -2.50 23.52
CA ALA A 186 -5.98 -3.71 24.29
C ALA A 186 -4.72 -3.61 25.17
N ALA A 187 -3.98 -2.50 25.10
CA ALA A 187 -2.75 -2.27 25.85
C ALA A 187 -2.94 -1.27 27.00
#